data_AF-A0A9D4BDZ3-F1
#
_entry.id   AF-A0A9D4BDZ3-F1
#
_cell.length_a   1.000
_cell.length_b   1.000
_cell.length_c   1.000
_cell.angle_alpha   90.00
_cell.angle_beta   90.00
_cell.angle_gamma   90.00
#
_symmetry.space_group_name_H-M   'P 1'
#
loop_
_entity.id
_entity.type
_entity.pdbx_description
1 polymer ?
#
loop_
_entity_poly.entity_id
_entity_poly.type
_entity_poly.pdbx_seq_one_letter_code
_entity_poly.pdbx_strand_id
1 'polypeptide(L)'
;MVKEEGITVYRASRMFNVPERTLRDRFIGRVDPDLCVMGKLPLLDQLEEAKLVNHFKRMADLGYGYTQQECIDVASEFAVQLGKRTKDKPLSMKWMKGFLKGGQRCG
;
A
#
# COMPACT_ATOMS: atom_id res chain seq x y z
N MET A 1 1.74 25.46 -22.29
CA MET A 1 0.86 24.87 -23.33
C MET A 1 1.68 23.84 -24.07
N VAL A 2 1.53 22.56 -23.72
CA VAL A 2 2.12 21.45 -24.48
C VAL A 2 1.03 20.98 -25.45
N LYS A 3 1.27 21.21 -26.74
CA LYS A 3 0.53 20.62 -27.85
C LYS A 3 1.32 19.40 -28.28
N GLU A 4 0.84 18.20 -27.99
CA GLU A 4 1.19 17.01 -28.77
C GLU A 4 -0.11 16.23 -28.99
N GLU A 5 -0.60 16.33 -30.23
CA GLU A 5 -1.75 15.63 -30.83
C GLU A 5 -3.16 15.86 -30.23
N GLY A 6 -3.69 17.06 -30.42
CA GLY A 6 -5.02 17.36 -31.00
C GLY A 6 -6.32 16.60 -30.61
N ILE A 7 -6.31 15.73 -29.60
CA ILE A 7 -7.45 14.90 -29.22
C ILE A 7 -8.00 15.41 -27.90
N THR A 8 -9.26 15.84 -27.91
CA THR A 8 -9.94 16.23 -26.67
C THR A 8 -10.12 15.02 -25.76
N VAL A 9 -10.16 15.24 -24.44
CA VAL A 9 -10.40 14.16 -23.45
C VAL A 9 -11.69 13.38 -23.76
N TYR A 10 -12.70 14.06 -24.30
CA TYR A 10 -13.93 13.46 -24.82
C TYR A 10 -13.69 12.51 -26.01
N ARG A 11 -12.91 12.94 -27.01
CA ARG A 11 -12.57 12.08 -28.16
C ARG A 11 -11.72 10.87 -27.74
N ALA A 12 -10.77 11.06 -26.82
CA ALA A 12 -10.00 9.97 -26.25
C ALA A 12 -10.91 9.00 -25.48
N SER A 13 -11.88 9.49 -24.71
CA SER A 13 -12.85 8.66 -23.99
C SER A 13 -13.62 7.71 -24.92
N ARG A 14 -14.04 8.21 -26.08
CA ARG A 14 -14.75 7.42 -27.10
C ARG A 14 -13.84 6.46 -27.85
N MET A 15 -12.59 6.85 -28.15
CA MET A 15 -11.61 6.01 -28.85
C MET A 15 -11.13 4.83 -27.98
N PHE A 16 -10.88 5.08 -26.71
CA PHE A 16 -10.32 4.08 -25.79
C PHE A 16 -11.37 3.40 -24.89
N ASN A 17 -12.66 3.76 -25.05
CA ASN A 17 -13.76 3.24 -24.24
C ASN A 17 -13.52 3.36 -22.73
N VAL A 18 -12.88 4.46 -22.32
CA VAL A 18 -12.60 4.80 -20.93
C VAL A 18 -13.48 5.99 -20.55
N PRO A 19 -14.17 6.00 -19.39
CA PRO A 19 -14.97 7.14 -18.98
C PRO A 19 -14.15 8.45 -18.99
N GLU A 20 -14.72 9.51 -19.57
CA GLU A 20 -14.07 10.82 -19.69
C GLU A 20 -13.56 11.33 -18.34
N ARG A 21 -14.32 11.06 -17.26
CA ARG A 21 -13.94 11.40 -15.89
C ARG A 21 -12.61 10.79 -15.48
N THR A 22 -12.41 9.49 -15.78
CA THR A 22 -11.15 8.78 -15.48
C THR A 22 -9.98 9.38 -16.25
N LEU A 23 -10.19 9.75 -17.51
CA LEU A 23 -9.16 10.42 -18.32
C LEU A 23 -8.85 11.83 -17.79
N ARG A 24 -9.86 12.60 -17.38
CA ARG A 24 -9.67 13.91 -16.74
C ARG A 24 -8.94 13.80 -15.42
N ASP A 25 -9.26 12.82 -14.59
CA ASP A 25 -8.60 12.62 -13.30
C ASP A 25 -7.10 12.25 -13.50
N ARG A 26 -6.76 11.47 -14.53
CA ARG A 26 -5.37 11.21 -14.93
C ARG A 26 -4.69 12.45 -15.51
N PHE A 27 -5.38 13.20 -16.37
CA PHE A 27 -4.84 14.42 -17.00
C PHE A 27 -4.57 15.55 -16.00
N ILE A 28 -5.42 15.70 -14.98
CA ILE A 28 -5.27 16.70 -13.91
C ILE A 28 -4.25 16.22 -12.84
N GLY A 29 -3.73 14.99 -12.96
CA GLY A 29 -2.75 14.44 -12.03
C GLY A 29 -3.33 14.00 -10.68
N ARG A 30 -4.65 13.80 -10.58
CA ARG A 30 -5.29 13.21 -9.39
C ARG A 30 -5.01 11.73 -9.26
N VAL A 31 -4.76 11.07 -10.38
CA VAL A 31 -4.35 9.68 -10.46
C VAL A 31 -3.09 9.66 -11.30
N ASP A 32 -1.97 9.27 -10.68
CA ASP A 32 -0.73 9.07 -11.40
C ASP A 32 -0.95 7.95 -12.44
N PRO A 33 -0.74 8.23 -13.74
CA PRO A 33 -1.04 7.29 -14.82
C PRO A 33 -0.12 6.06 -14.81
N ASP A 34 1.06 6.15 -14.20
CA ASP A 34 2.04 5.06 -14.12
C ASP A 34 1.90 4.25 -12.81
N LEU A 35 1.33 4.86 -11.76
CA LEU A 35 1.01 4.14 -10.52
C LEU A 35 -0.36 3.46 -10.62
N CYS A 36 -0.33 2.21 -11.10
CA CYS A 36 -1.48 1.31 -11.02
C CYS A 36 -1.70 0.85 -9.56
N VAL A 37 -2.21 1.74 -8.69
CA VAL A 37 -2.57 1.38 -7.31
C VAL A 37 -3.91 0.63 -7.30
N MET A 38 -3.85 -0.64 -7.66
CA MET A 38 -4.99 -1.55 -7.53
C MET A 38 -5.13 -1.98 -6.06
N GLY A 39 -5.87 -1.17 -5.28
CA GLY A 39 -6.32 -1.51 -3.93
C GLY A 39 -6.01 -0.47 -2.85
N LYS A 40 -6.29 -0.84 -1.58
CA LYS A 40 -5.95 0.01 -0.43
C LYS A 40 -4.44 0.11 -0.28
N LEU A 41 -3.95 1.33 -0.09
CA LEU A 41 -2.57 1.60 0.29
C LEU A 41 -2.23 0.80 1.57
N PRO A 42 -1.07 0.14 1.63
CA PRO A 42 -0.65 -0.58 2.81
C PRO A 42 -0.47 0.41 3.99
N LEU A 43 -0.77 -0.05 5.20
CA LEU A 43 -0.67 0.79 6.40
C LEU A 43 0.80 1.13 6.69
N LEU A 44 1.67 0.15 6.54
CA LEU A 44 3.12 0.30 6.66
C LEU A 44 3.71 0.47 5.26
N ASP A 45 4.68 1.35 5.13
CA ASP A 45 5.46 1.51 3.90
C ASP A 45 6.52 0.40 3.79
N GLN A 46 7.07 0.15 2.60
CA GLN A 46 8.03 -0.93 2.36
C GLN A 46 9.22 -0.88 3.33
N LEU A 47 9.73 0.32 3.62
CA LEU A 47 10.83 0.52 4.57
C LEU A 47 10.44 0.16 6.01
N GLU A 48 9.20 0.44 6.40
CA GLU A 48 8.68 0.13 7.73
C GLU A 48 8.40 -1.36 7.87
N GLU A 49 7.84 -1.99 6.84
CA GLU A 49 7.66 -3.44 6.77
C GLU A 49 9.01 -4.15 6.86
N ALA A 50 10.04 -3.67 6.15
CA ALA A 50 11.38 -4.25 6.22
C ALA A 50 11.99 -4.20 7.63
N LYS A 51 11.78 -3.09 8.37
CA LYS A 51 12.22 -2.97 9.77
C LYS A 51 11.51 -3.99 10.67
N LEU A 52 10.20 -4.13 10.48
CA LEU A 52 9.38 -5.08 11.25
C LEU A 52 9.80 -6.53 10.96
N VAL A 53 10.04 -6.89 9.69
CA VAL A 53 10.53 -8.21 9.30
C VAL A 53 11.91 -8.49 9.88
N ASN A 54 12.82 -7.52 9.84
CA ASN A 54 14.16 -7.68 10.40
C ASN A 54 14.11 -7.90 11.92
N HIS A 55 13.21 -7.21 12.62
CA HIS A 55 12.96 -7.45 14.03
C HIS A 55 12.51 -8.90 14.29
N PHE A 56 11.51 -9.40 13.54
CA PHE A 56 11.06 -10.78 13.70
C PHE A 56 12.14 -11.81 13.37
N LYS A 57 12.95 -11.58 12.33
CA LYS A 57 14.10 -12.45 11.99
C LYS A 57 15.10 -12.51 13.14
N ARG A 58 15.51 -11.35 13.67
CA ARG A 58 16.46 -11.29 14.78
C ARG A 58 15.93 -11.98 16.03
N MET A 59 14.64 -11.84 16.33
CA MET A 59 14.03 -12.54 17.46
C MET A 59 13.94 -14.05 17.24
N ALA A 60 13.66 -14.49 16.01
CA ALA A 60 13.69 -15.91 15.65
C ALA A 60 15.12 -16.49 15.77
N ASP A 61 16.16 -15.75 15.35
CA ASP A 61 17.56 -16.15 15.49
C ASP A 61 18.00 -16.27 16.96
N LEU A 62 17.40 -15.46 17.85
CA LEU A 62 17.60 -15.53 19.29
C LEU A 62 16.81 -16.67 19.97
N GLY A 63 16.04 -17.46 19.20
CA GLY A 63 15.24 -18.58 19.70
C GLY A 63 13.84 -18.20 20.19
N TYR A 64 13.42 -16.94 19.99
CA TYR A 64 12.06 -16.50 20.31
C TYR A 64 11.16 -16.70 19.10
N GLY A 65 10.33 -17.74 19.15
CA GLY A 65 9.26 -17.95 18.19
C GLY A 65 8.06 -17.05 18.53
N TYR A 66 7.63 -16.22 17.59
CA TYR A 66 6.38 -15.47 17.72
C TYR A 66 5.21 -16.21 17.08
N THR A 67 4.10 -16.24 17.80
CA THR A 67 2.80 -16.57 17.23
C THR A 67 2.28 -15.43 16.34
N GLN A 68 1.32 -15.73 15.48
CA GLN A 68 0.70 -14.71 14.62
C GLN A 68 0.06 -13.57 15.43
N GLN A 69 -0.47 -13.87 16.62
CA GLN A 69 -1.06 -12.87 17.49
C GLN A 69 -0.01 -11.93 18.08
N GLU A 70 1.11 -12.47 18.57
CA GLU A 70 2.20 -11.65 19.09
C GLU A 70 2.82 -10.77 18.00
N CYS A 71 2.97 -11.29 16.78
CA CYS A 71 3.41 -10.47 15.66
C CYS A 71 2.44 -9.32 15.37
N ILE A 72 1.12 -9.51 15.54
CA ILE A 72 0.13 -8.45 15.41
C ILE A 72 0.28 -7.42 16.53
N ASP A 73 0.52 -7.87 17.75
CA ASP A 73 0.66 -7.00 18.92
C ASP A 73 1.92 -6.12 18.77
N VAL A 74 3.06 -6.72 18.42
CA VAL A 74 4.31 -6.00 18.12
C VAL A 74 4.13 -5.03 16.95
N ALA A 75 3.48 -5.45 15.86
CA ALA A 75 3.20 -4.58 14.73
C ALA A 75 2.25 -3.43 15.08
N SER A 76 1.29 -3.66 15.99
CA SER A 76 0.36 -2.64 16.45
C SER A 76 1.08 -1.59 17.27
N GLU A 77 1.96 -2.01 18.18
CA GLU A 77 2.79 -1.11 18.96
C GLU A 77 3.71 -0.29 18.05
N PHE A 78 4.35 -0.94 17.07
CA PHE A 78 5.17 -0.27 16.08
C PHE A 78 4.38 0.77 15.27
N ALA A 79 3.15 0.44 14.85
CA ALA A 79 2.28 1.38 14.14
C ALA A 79 1.83 2.57 15.00
N VAL A 80 1.68 2.37 16.32
CA VAL A 80 1.40 3.44 17.28
C VAL A 80 2.62 4.34 17.46
N GLN A 81 3.83 3.77 17.57
CA GLN A 81 5.08 4.52 17.66
C GLN A 81 5.33 5.41 16.43
N LEU A 82 4.94 4.93 15.24
CA LEU A 82 4.99 5.70 14.00
C LEU A 82 3.87 6.74 13.85
N GLY A 83 2.94 6.84 14.81
CA GLY A 83 1.80 7.75 14.75
C GLY A 83 0.75 7.38 13.69
N LYS A 84 0.83 6.20 13.09
CA LYS A 84 -0.10 5.74 12.04
C LYS A 84 -1.40 5.16 12.60
N ARG A 85 -1.39 4.75 13.86
CA ARG A 85 -2.51 4.14 14.60
C ARG A 85 -2.57 4.65 16.03
N THR A 86 -3.72 4.48 16.65
CA THR A 86 -3.96 4.74 18.07
C THR A 86 -4.06 3.41 18.82
N LYS A 87 -3.75 3.41 20.13
CA LYS A 87 -3.73 2.18 20.97
C LYS A 87 -5.09 1.49 21.04
N ASP A 88 -6.17 2.25 20.92
CA ASP A 88 -7.56 1.83 20.87
C ASP A 88 -7.94 1.06 19.59
N LYS A 89 -7.10 1.09 18.55
CA LYS A 89 -7.36 0.42 17.27
C LYS A 89 -6.16 -0.42 16.83
N PRO A 90 -5.88 -1.57 17.49
CA PRO A 90 -4.79 -2.45 17.10
C PRO A 90 -4.99 -3.03 15.69
N LEU A 91 -3.90 -3.57 15.13
CA LEU A 91 -3.93 -4.34 13.91
C LEU A 91 -4.74 -5.63 14.12
N SER A 92 -5.28 -6.17 13.03
CA SER A 92 -6.12 -7.35 13.08
C SER A 92 -5.48 -8.52 12.33
N MET A 93 -6.01 -9.72 12.56
CA MET A 93 -5.65 -10.91 11.77
C MET A 93 -5.82 -10.69 10.26
N LYS A 94 -6.75 -9.83 9.85
CA LYS A 94 -6.92 -9.47 8.43
C LYS A 94 -5.72 -8.67 7.89
N TRP A 95 -5.17 -7.78 8.70
CA TRP A 95 -3.92 -7.08 8.36
C TRP A 95 -2.76 -8.08 8.26
N MET A 96 -2.61 -8.99 9.23
CA MET A 96 -1.56 -10.01 9.21
C MET A 96 -1.60 -10.88 7.94
N LYS A 97 -2.79 -11.35 7.54
CA LYS A 97 -2.96 -12.08 6.26
C LYS A 97 -2.54 -11.24 5.05
N GLY A 98 -2.84 -9.94 5.08
CA GLY A 98 -2.42 -9.00 4.04
C GLY A 98 -0.92 -8.76 4.03
N PHE A 99 -0.30 -8.65 5.21
CA PHE A 99 1.14 -8.46 5.41
C PHE A 99 1.94 -9.67 4.89
N LEU A 100 1.53 -10.89 5.26
CA LEU A 100 2.16 -12.13 4.76
C LEU A 100 1.99 -12.30 3.25
N LYS A 101 0.85 -11.89 2.68
CA LYS A 101 0.61 -11.93 1.23
C LYS A 101 1.30 -10.78 0.48
N GLY A 102 1.53 -9.66 1.15
CA GLY A 102 2.14 -8.43 0.62
C GLY A 102 3.65 -8.57 0.35
N GLY A 103 4.33 -9.48 1.05
CA GLY A 103 5.72 -9.86 0.78
C GLY A 103 5.99 -10.48 -0.61
N GLN A 104 4.96 -10.63 -1.46
CA GLN A 104 5.07 -11.04 -2.86
C GLN A 104 4.73 -9.93 -3.87
N ARG A 105 4.52 -8.67 -3.43
CA ARG A 105 4.29 -7.56 -4.36
C ARG A 105 5.63 -7.05 -4.90
N CYS A 106 5.83 -7.32 -6.19
CA CYS A 106 6.97 -6.96 -7.05
C CYS A 106 8.10 -8.01 -7.09
N GLY A 107 7.89 -9.04 -7.92
CA GLY A 107 8.91 -9.51 -8.86
C GLY A 107 8.52 -9.04 -10.25
#